data_AF-A0A925CHE8-F1
#
_entry.id   AF-A0A925CHE8-F1
#
_cell.length_a   1.000
_cell.length_b   1.000
_cell.length_c   1.000
_cell.angle_alpha   90.00
_cell.angle_beta   90.00
_cell.angle_gamma   90.00
#
_symmetry.space_group_name_H-M   'P 1'
#
loop_
_entity.id
_entity.type
_entity.pdbx_description
1 polymer ?
#
loop_
_entity_poly.entity_id
_entity_poly.type
_entity_poly.pdbx_seq_one_letter_code
_entity_poly.pdbx_strand_id
1 'polypeptide(L)' 'MATELSGEQKAAILLKAIGEEAAALVMKGLDPKEIRRLGASMHATANITREEESSVID' A
#
# COMPACT_ATOMS: atom_id res chain seq x y z
N MET A 1 -5.74 8.51 -17.98
CA MET A 1 -5.46 9.56 -16.99
C MET A 1 -4.52 8.94 -15.98
N ALA A 2 -3.32 9.47 -15.79
CA ALA A 2 -2.39 8.91 -14.80
C ALA A 2 -3.03 9.09 -13.42
N THR A 3 -3.41 8.00 -12.80
CA THR A 3 -3.94 7.97 -11.45
C THR A 3 -2.78 8.33 -10.50
N GLU A 4 -2.83 9.54 -9.97
CA GLU A 4 -1.85 10.00 -8.98
C GLU A 4 -2.11 9.27 -7.66
N LEU A 5 -1.49 8.10 -7.50
CA LEU A 5 -1.55 7.33 -6.27
C LEU A 5 -0.81 8.05 -5.15
N SER A 6 -1.45 8.18 -3.99
CA SER A 6 -0.82 8.74 -2.79
C SER A 6 0.33 7.84 -2.30
N GLY A 7 1.27 8.40 -1.54
CA GLY A 7 2.39 7.64 -0.99
C GLY A 7 1.93 6.42 -0.17
N GLU A 8 0.82 6.56 0.56
CA GLU A 8 0.22 5.48 1.33
C GLU A 8 -0.41 4.40 0.45
N GLN A 9 -1.01 4.77 -0.69
CA GLN A 9 -1.56 3.80 -1.65
C GLN A 9 -0.45 3.01 -2.34
N LYS A 10 0.64 3.68 -2.74
CA LYS A 10 1.83 3.02 -3.30
C LYS A 10 2.45 2.06 -2.29
N ALA A 11 2.57 2.48 -1.03
CA ALA A 11 3.05 1.62 0.03
C ALA A 11 2.12 0.42 0.27
N ALA A 12 0.80 0.58 0.23
CA ALA A 12 -0.14 -0.54 0.33
C ALA A 12 0.03 -1.57 -0.81
N ILE A 13 0.20 -1.10 -2.06
CA ILE A 13 0.46 -1.96 -3.22
C ILE A 13 1.81 -2.69 -3.07
N LEU A 14 2.85 -1.96 -2.66
CA LEU A 14 4.17 -2.54 -2.42
C LEU A 14 4.13 -3.63 -1.34
N LEU A 15 3.43 -3.38 -0.23
CA LEU A 15 3.25 -4.36 0.85
C LEU A 15 2.55 -5.63 0.35
N LYS A 16 1.57 -5.47 -0.56
CA LYS A 16 0.88 -6.59 -1.20
C LYS A 16 1.79 -7.37 -2.16
N ALA A 17 2.70 -6.69 -2.85
CA ALA A 17 3.66 -7.30 -3.78
C ALA A 17 4.78 -8.09 -3.07
N ILE A 18 5.27 -7.61 -1.92
CA ILE A 18 6.32 -8.29 -1.14
C ILE A 18 5.80 -9.42 -0.23
N GLY A 19 4.47 -9.53 -0.06
CA GLY A 19 3.82 -10.57 0.74
C GLY A 19 3.68 -10.25 2.24
N GLU A 20 2.83 -11.03 2.93
CA GLU A 20 2.41 -10.75 4.31
C GLU A 20 3.56 -10.75 5.33
N GLU A 21 4.52 -11.68 5.23
CA GLU A 21 5.64 -11.74 6.18
C GLU A 21 6.55 -10.51 6.10
N ALA A 22 6.91 -10.10 4.89
CA ALA A 22 7.72 -8.91 4.67
C ALA A 22 6.95 -7.63 5.05
N ALA A 23 5.65 -7.58 4.74
CA ALA A 23 4.80 -6.47 5.13
C ALA A 23 4.70 -6.32 6.66
N ALA A 24 4.59 -7.43 7.40
CA ALA A 24 4.54 -7.40 8.86
C ALA A 24 5.84 -6.87 9.49
N LEU A 25 6.99 -7.16 8.87
CA LEU A 25 8.29 -6.60 9.30
C LEU A 25 8.36 -5.09 9.07
N VAL A 26 7.85 -4.60 7.93
CA VAL A 26 7.76 -3.16 7.65
C VAL A 26 6.82 -2.48 8.66
N MET A 27 5.66 -3.07 8.92
CA MET A 27 4.70 -2.51 9.89
C MET A 27 5.24 -2.45 11.32
N LYS A 28 6.13 -3.38 11.72
CA LYS A 28 6.81 -3.32 13.03
C LYS A 28 7.74 -2.10 13.18
N GLY A 29 8.24 -1.55 12.08
CA GLY A 29 9.10 -0.37 12.07
C GLY A 29 8.35 0.96 12.04
N LEU A 30 7.02 0.93 11.93
CA LEU A 30 6.19 2.13 11.80
C LEU A 30 5.62 2.56 13.15
N ASP A 31 5.47 3.88 13.32
CA ASP A 31 4.76 4.45 14.45
C ASP A 31 3.24 4.16 14.36
N PRO A 32 2.51 4.14 15.49
CA PRO A 32 1.07 3.87 15.52
C PRO A 32 0.24 4.80 14.61
N LYS A 33 0.72 6.02 14.38
CA LYS A 33 0.08 7.02 13.51
C LYS A 33 0.25 6.66 12.03
N GLU A 34 1.43 6.19 11.64
CA GLU A 34 1.75 5.74 10.29
C GLU A 34 0.97 4.47 9.96
N ILE A 35 0.92 3.51 10.89
CA ILE A 35 0.11 2.29 10.76
C ILE A 35 -1.37 2.62 10.53
N ARG A 36 -1.93 3.58 11.28
CA ARG A 36 -3.32 4.01 11.08
C ARG A 36 -3.56 4.61 9.71
N ARG A 37 -2.65 5.48 9.23
CA ARG A 37 -2.74 6.07 7.88
C ARG A 37 -2.67 5.00 6.82
N LEU A 38 -1.73 4.08 6.93
CA LEU A 38 -1.52 3.00 5.99
C LEU A 38 -2.71 2.03 5.97
N GLY A 39 -3.25 1.67 7.13
CA GLY A 39 -4.44 0.83 7.25
C GLY A 39 -5.69 1.47 6.65
N ALA A 40 -5.89 2.78 6.85
CA ALA A 40 -6.98 3.52 6.22
C ALA A 40 -6.84 3.54 4.69
N SER A 41 -5.62 3.75 4.19
CA SER A 41 -5.32 3.70 2.76
C SER A 41 -5.43 2.29 2.17
N MET A 42 -5.03 1.24 2.90
CA MET A 42 -5.23 -0.17 2.51
C MET A 42 -6.72 -0.52 2.36
N HIS A 43 -7.59 0.03 3.21
CA HIS A 43 -9.03 -0.12 3.04
C HIS A 43 -9.56 0.62 1.81
N ALA A 44 -9.09 1.86 1.58
CA ALA A 44 -9.43 2.62 0.38
C ALA A 44 -8.89 1.98 -0.91
N THR A 45 -7.80 1.21 -0.81
CA THR A 45 -7.19 0.48 -1.93
C THR A 45 -7.58 -0.98 -2.02
N ALA A 46 -8.46 -1.47 -1.15
CA ALA A 46 -9.07 -2.80 -1.31
C ALA A 46 -9.85 -2.93 -2.63
N ASN A 47 -10.23 -1.80 -3.25
CA ASN A 47 -10.87 -1.72 -4.56
C ASN A 47 -9.92 -1.30 -5.70
N ILE A 48 -8.59 -1.40 -5.50
CA ILE A 48 -7.61 -1.14 -6.57
C ILE A 48 -7.78 -2.16 -7.69
N THR A 49 -7.89 -1.66 -8.92
CA THR A 49 -7.96 -2.49 -10.12
C THR A 49 -6.57 -2.95 -10.53
N ARG A 50 -6.50 -4.04 -11.31
CA ARG A 50 -5.22 -4.62 -11.77
C ARG A 50 -4.36 -3.66 -12.59
N GLU A 51 -4.98 -2.66 -13.21
CA GLU A 51 -4.30 -1.59 -13.97
C GLU A 51 -3.51 -0.65 -13.04
N GLU A 52 -4.09 -0.28 -11.90
CA GLU A 52 -3.46 0.57 -10.88
C GLU A 52 -2.30 -0.16 -10.19
N GLU A 53 -2.44 -1.47 -9.98
CA GLU A 53 -1.37 -2.32 -9.43
C GLU A 53 -0.16 -2.38 -10.40
N SER A 54 -0.42 -2.51 -11.70
CA SER A 54 0.63 -2.53 -12.73
C SER A 54 1.38 -1.20 -12.84
N SER A 55 0.73 -0.07 -12.56
CA SER A 55 1.31 1.28 -12.62
C SER A 55 2.36 1.55 -11.52
N VAL A 56 2.41 0.73 -10.46
CA VAL A 56 3.33 0.90 -9.33
C VAL A 56 4.47 -0.13 -9.34
N ILE A 57 4.27 -1.27 -10.00
CA ILE A 57 5.24 -2.37 -10.05
C ILE A 57 6.13 -2.30 -11.29
N ASP A 58 5.71 -1.59 -12.35
CA ASP A 58 6.50 -1.33 -13.58
C ASP A 58 7.50 -0.18 -13.41
#